data_AF-A0A0G0F0Z5-F1
#
_entry.id   AF-A0A0G0F0Z5-F1
#
_cell.length_a   1.000
_cell.length_b   1.000
_cell.length_c   1.000
_cell.angle_alpha   90.00
_cell.angle_beta   90.00
_cell.angle_gamma   90.00
#
_symmetry.space_group_name_H-M   'P 1'
#
loop_
_entity.id
_entity.type
_entity.pdbx_description
1 polymer ?
#
loop_
_entity_poly.entity_id
_entity_poly.type
_entity_poly.pdbx_seq_one_letter_code
_entity_poly.pdbx_strand_id
1 'polypeptide(L)'
;MEFTSKKFNEIKNDAEDFYKAIGKIHCPYFGDNIYFNVKGWDHLIFKSWNNTRIISDQFARLRHIKLAPEVIRQSKTLQGEWITKKIERIKTNSRW
;
A
#
# COMPACT_ATOMS: atom_id res chain seq x y z
N MET A 1 22.15 3.99 -5.09
CA MET A 1 21.56 3.07 -6.09
C MET A 1 21.15 3.92 -7.28
N GLU A 2 21.77 3.73 -8.43
CA GLU A 2 21.28 4.35 -9.66
C GLU A 2 20.07 3.56 -10.14
N PHE A 3 18.92 4.22 -10.24
CA PHE A 3 17.69 3.62 -10.72
C PHE A 3 17.52 3.98 -12.19
N THR A 4 17.71 3.00 -13.07
CA THR A 4 17.32 3.15 -14.48
C THR A 4 15.79 3.18 -14.53
N SER A 5 15.22 4.16 -15.23
CA SER A 5 13.76 4.33 -15.39
C SER A 5 13.07 3.05 -15.86
N LYS A 6 13.72 2.29 -16.75
CA LYS A 6 13.23 1.01 -17.26
C LYS A 6 13.01 -0.03 -16.17
N LYS A 7 14.02 -0.25 -15.32
CA LYS A 7 13.96 -1.24 -14.22
C LYS A 7 12.91 -0.88 -13.18
N PHE A 8 12.72 0.42 -12.94
CA PHE A 8 11.66 0.89 -12.06
C PHE A 8 10.27 0.58 -12.62
N ASN A 9 10.05 0.84 -13.91
CA ASN A 9 8.77 0.57 -14.55
C ASN A 9 8.43 -0.93 -14.58
N GLU A 10 9.41 -1.79 -14.81
CA GLU A 10 9.24 -3.26 -14.72
C GLU A 10 8.73 -3.67 -13.33
N ILE A 11 9.44 -3.25 -12.27
CA ILE A 11 9.03 -3.57 -10.88
C ILE A 11 7.68 -2.98 -10.52
N LYS A 12 7.37 -1.78 -11.02
CA LYS A 12 6.08 -1.15 -10.79
C LYS A 12 4.94 -1.95 -11.40
N ASN A 13 5.09 -2.39 -12.65
CA ASN A 13 4.07 -3.19 -13.33
C ASN A 13 3.89 -4.54 -12.63
N ASP A 14 4.98 -5.23 -12.32
CA ASP A 14 4.94 -6.52 -11.60
C ASP A 14 4.25 -6.38 -10.23
N ALA A 15 4.57 -5.31 -9.49
CA ALA A 15 3.95 -5.04 -8.20
C ALA A 15 2.47 -4.68 -8.34
N GLU A 16 2.08 -3.96 -9.38
CA GLU A 16 0.69 -3.57 -9.64
C GLU A 16 -0.17 -4.79 -10.00
N ASP A 17 0.33 -5.66 -10.88
CA ASP A 17 -0.33 -6.90 -11.27
C ASP A 17 -0.47 -7.84 -10.07
N PHE A 18 0.60 -7.99 -9.28
CA PHE A 18 0.56 -8.75 -8.04
C PHE A 18 -0.46 -8.17 -7.04
N TYR A 19 -0.46 -6.85 -6.82
CA TYR A 19 -1.36 -6.20 -5.88
C TYR A 19 -2.82 -6.42 -6.26
N LYS A 20 -3.15 -6.27 -7.55
CA LYS A 20 -4.50 -6.52 -8.07
C LYS A 20 -4.91 -7.98 -7.94
N ALA A 21 -3.98 -8.92 -8.13
CA ALA A 21 -4.25 -10.36 -8.04
C ALA A 21 -4.62 -10.82 -6.61
N ILE A 22 -4.19 -10.11 -5.56
CA ILE A 22 -4.49 -10.49 -4.17
C ILE A 22 -5.98 -10.39 -3.87
N GLY A 23 -6.62 -9.28 -4.24
CA GLY A 23 -8.01 -8.96 -3.91
C GLY A 23 -8.25 -8.71 -2.41
N LYS A 24 -8.26 -9.77 -1.59
CA LYS A 24 -8.49 -9.69 -0.14
C LYS A 24 -7.77 -10.79 0.64
N ILE A 25 -7.44 -10.51 1.90
CA ILE A 25 -6.75 -11.45 2.81
C ILE A 25 -7.33 -11.34 4.21
N HIS A 26 -7.58 -12.48 4.85
CA HIS A 26 -8.00 -12.53 6.24
C HIS A 26 -6.88 -12.12 7.21
N CYS A 27 -7.17 -11.18 8.11
CA CYS A 27 -6.25 -10.75 9.17
C CYS A 27 -6.75 -11.26 10.53
N PRO A 28 -5.99 -12.11 11.25
CA PRO A 28 -6.39 -12.65 12.54
C PRO A 28 -6.67 -11.58 13.59
N TYR A 29 -5.87 -10.49 13.61
CA TYR A 29 -6.07 -9.40 14.57
C TYR A 29 -7.43 -8.70 14.41
N PHE A 30 -7.83 -8.41 13.17
CA PHE A 30 -9.11 -7.75 12.91
C PHE A 30 -10.29 -8.72 12.90
N GLY A 31 -10.04 -10.02 12.76
CA GLY A 31 -11.09 -11.03 12.57
C GLY A 31 -11.83 -10.89 11.24
N ASP A 32 -11.32 -10.10 10.30
CA ASP A 32 -11.98 -9.78 9.03
C ASP A 32 -10.99 -9.76 7.84
N ASN A 33 -11.53 -9.67 6.63
CA ASN A 33 -10.79 -9.55 5.39
C ASN A 33 -10.33 -8.11 5.15
N ILE A 34 -9.03 -7.96 4.93
CA ILE A 34 -8.40 -6.73 4.47
C ILE A 34 -8.39 -6.72 2.95
N TYR A 35 -8.98 -5.66 2.38
CA TYR A 35 -9.11 -5.48 0.94
C TYR A 35 -7.94 -4.66 0.38
N PHE A 36 -7.35 -5.16 -0.70
CA PHE A 36 -6.28 -4.50 -1.43
C PHE A 36 -6.92 -3.63 -2.50
N ASN A 37 -7.14 -2.35 -2.18
CA ASN A 37 -7.90 -1.41 -3.00
C ASN A 37 -7.03 -0.28 -3.56
N VAL A 38 -7.64 0.57 -4.39
CA VAL A 38 -6.94 1.71 -5.02
C VAL A 38 -6.34 2.66 -3.99
N LYS A 39 -7.03 2.92 -2.87
CA LYS A 39 -6.49 3.78 -1.81
C LYS A 39 -5.23 3.19 -1.18
N GLY A 40 -5.21 1.88 -0.94
CA GLY A 40 -4.03 1.18 -0.41
C GLY A 40 -2.85 1.25 -1.38
N TRP A 41 -3.10 1.09 -2.68
CA TRP A 41 -2.09 1.28 -3.72
C TRP A 41 -1.54 2.71 -3.74
N ASP A 42 -2.42 3.72 -3.68
CA ASP A 42 -2.03 5.12 -3.63
C ASP A 42 -1.12 5.41 -2.43
N HIS A 43 -1.34 4.78 -1.28
CA HIS A 43 -0.46 4.94 -0.11
C HIS A 43 0.97 4.40 -0.32
N LEU A 44 1.18 3.49 -1.27
CA LEU A 44 2.51 2.98 -1.63
C LEU A 44 3.27 3.94 -2.54
N ILE A 45 2.54 4.67 -3.41
CA ILE A 45 3.11 5.60 -4.39
C ILE A 45 3.24 7.01 -3.82
N PHE A 46 2.21 7.48 -3.11
CA PHE A 46 2.09 8.84 -2.61
C PHE A 46 2.39 8.91 -1.12
N LYS A 47 3.05 10.00 -0.71
CA LYS A 47 3.32 10.32 0.70
C LYS A 47 2.17 11.13 1.29
N SER A 48 1.64 12.05 0.51
CA SER A 48 0.48 12.88 0.86
C SER A 48 -0.29 13.20 -0.41
N TRP A 49 -1.41 13.92 -0.26
CA TRP A 49 -2.17 14.40 -1.40
C TRP A 49 -1.25 15.16 -2.38
N ASN A 50 -1.33 14.76 -3.66
CA ASN A 50 -0.55 15.32 -4.76
C ASN A 50 0.98 15.32 -4.54
N ASN A 51 1.49 14.46 -3.66
CA ASN A 51 2.92 14.38 -3.37
C ASN A 51 3.39 12.93 -3.47
N THR A 52 4.06 12.64 -4.57
CA THR A 52 4.63 11.34 -4.88
C THR A 52 5.85 11.07 -4.00
N ARG A 53 6.01 9.84 -3.52
CA ARG A 53 7.22 9.43 -2.81
C ARG A 53 8.44 9.49 -3.73
N ILE A 54 9.62 9.69 -3.18
CA ILE A 54 10.86 9.57 -3.94
C ILE A 54 10.99 8.16 -4.54
N ILE A 55 11.63 8.04 -5.70
CA ILE A 55 11.74 6.78 -6.45
C ILE A 55 12.33 5.65 -5.61
N SER A 56 13.32 5.95 -4.76
CA SER A 56 13.95 4.96 -3.87
C SER A 56 12.98 4.39 -2.83
N ASP A 57 12.10 5.20 -2.26
CA ASP A 57 11.08 4.77 -1.29
C ASP A 57 10.00 3.94 -1.99
N GLN A 58 9.55 4.37 -3.18
CA GLN A 58 8.64 3.58 -4.01
C GLN A 58 9.24 2.22 -4.36
N PHE A 59 10.47 2.19 -4.85
CA PHE A 59 11.17 0.96 -5.20
C PHE A 59 11.24 -0.02 -4.02
N ALA A 60 11.62 0.48 -2.84
CA ALA A 60 11.67 -0.33 -1.64
C ALA A 60 10.30 -0.93 -1.31
N ARG A 61 9.23 -0.14 -1.34
CA ARG A 61 7.87 -0.62 -1.04
C ARG A 61 7.37 -1.64 -2.06
N LEU A 62 7.48 -1.32 -3.34
CA LEU A 62 7.01 -2.17 -4.44
C LEU A 62 7.74 -3.51 -4.48
N ARG A 63 9.06 -3.52 -4.27
CA ARG A 63 9.86 -4.76 -4.21
C ARG A 63 9.42 -5.71 -3.08
N HIS A 64 8.96 -5.16 -1.94
CA HIS A 64 8.59 -5.95 -0.76
C HIS A 64 7.08 -6.24 -0.68
N ILE A 65 6.29 -5.77 -1.65
CA ILE A 65 4.82 -5.90 -1.61
C ILE A 65 4.36 -7.37 -1.54
N LYS A 66 5.15 -8.28 -2.11
CA LYS A 66 4.94 -9.73 -2.07
C LYS A 66 4.90 -10.32 -0.66
N LEU A 67 5.48 -9.64 0.33
CA LEU A 67 5.50 -10.07 1.71
C LEU A 67 4.24 -9.62 2.47
N ALA A 68 3.53 -8.59 1.99
CA ALA A 68 2.37 -8.04 2.69
C ALA A 68 1.27 -9.10 2.95
N PRO A 69 0.94 -10.01 2.02
CA PRO A 69 0.01 -11.10 2.29
C PRO A 69 0.36 -11.97 3.48
N GLU A 70 1.62 -12.36 3.58
CA GLU A 70 2.11 -13.23 4.64
C GLU A 70 2.12 -12.52 5.99
N VAL A 71 2.58 -11.28 6.02
CA VAL A 71 2.59 -10.44 7.21
C VAL A 71 1.17 -10.26 7.77
N ILE A 72 0.19 -9.97 6.91
CA ILE A 72 -1.20 -9.78 7.34
C ILE A 72 -1.79 -11.08 7.90
N ARG A 73 -1.53 -12.24 7.27
CA ARG A 73 -1.98 -13.54 7.78
C ARG A 73 -1.39 -13.91 9.13
N GLN A 74 -0.19 -13.45 9.44
CA GLN A 74 0.50 -13.73 10.69
C GLN A 74 0.22 -12.69 11.79
N SER A 75 -0.39 -11.55 11.43
CA SER A 75 -0.68 -10.45 12.35
C SER A 75 -1.80 -10.80 13.33
N LYS A 76 -1.44 -11.15 14.56
CA LYS A 76 -2.37 -11.49 15.66
C LYS A 76 -2.57 -10.37 16.66
N THR A 77 -1.63 -9.43 16.74
CA THR A 77 -1.64 -8.36 17.75
C THR A 77 -1.32 -7.02 17.11
N LEU A 78 -2.03 -5.97 17.50
CA LEU A 78 -1.65 -4.58 17.25
C LEU A 78 -0.82 -4.07 18.42
N GLN A 79 0.31 -3.42 18.13
CA GLN A 79 1.21 -2.85 19.13
C GLN A 79 1.55 -1.41 18.75
N GLY A 80 1.74 -0.54 19.75
CA GLY A 80 2.20 0.84 19.52
C GLY A 80 1.22 1.69 18.72
N GLU A 81 -0.08 1.62 19.05
CA GLU A 81 -1.09 2.43 18.38
C GLU A 81 -0.84 3.92 18.62
N TRP A 82 -0.89 4.68 17.53
CA TRP A 82 -0.82 6.14 17.58
C TRP A 82 -2.06 6.72 16.92
N ILE A 83 -2.88 7.40 17.72
CA ILE A 83 -4.15 7.96 17.29
C ILE A 83 -3.97 9.45 16.99
N THR A 84 -4.36 9.87 15.79
CA THR A 84 -4.38 11.29 15.39
C THR A 84 -5.80 11.71 15.09
N LYS A 85 -6.21 12.89 15.58
CA LYS A 85 -7.44 13.55 15.14
C LYS A 85 -7.08 14.54 14.03
N LYS A 86 -7.28 14.14 12.78
CA LYS A 86 -7.08 14.98 11.60
C LYS A 86 -8.32 14.94 10.72
N ILE A 87 -8.60 16.04 10.04
CA ILE A 87 -9.66 16.09 9.04
C ILE A 87 -9.14 15.38 7.79
N GLU A 88 -9.78 14.28 7.39
CA GLU A 88 -9.46 13.57 6.15
C GLU A 88 -10.39 14.02 5.03
N ARG A 89 -9.80 14.33 3.88
CA ARG A 89 -10.55 14.66 2.67
C ARG A 89 -11.02 13.37 2.01
N ILE A 90 -12.32 13.13 1.99
CA ILE A 90 -12.91 11.93 1.41
C ILE A 90 -13.69 12.32 0.17
N LYS A 91 -13.20 11.91 -1.01
CA LYS A 91 -13.96 12.05 -2.26
C LYS A 91 -14.93 10.89 -2.40
N THR A 92 -16.23 11.17 -2.42
CA THR A 92 -17.29 10.17 -2.61
C THR A 92 -18.23 10.64 -3.71
N ASN A 93 -18.54 9.78 -4.70
CA ASN A 93 -19.44 10.12 -5.83
C ASN A 93 -19.07 11.44 -6.52
N SER A 94 -17.78 11.66 -6.75
CA SER A 94 -17.22 12.90 -7.32
C SER A 94 -17.42 14.19 -6.52
N ARG A 95 -17.92 14.11 -5.28
CA ARG A 95 -18.05 15.23 -4.33
C ARG A 95 -16.93 15.17 -3.28
N TRP A 96 -16.51 16.34 -2.81
CA TRP A 96 -15.40 16.53 -1.86
C TRP A 96 -15.89 16.85 -0.46
#